data_AF-A0A941PSL3-F1
#
_entry.id   AF-A0A941PSL3-F1
#
_cell.length_a   1.000
_cell.length_b   1.000
_cell.length_c   1.000
_cell.angle_alpha   90.00
_cell.angle_beta   90.00
_cell.angle_gamma   90.00
#
_symmetry.space_group_name_H-M   'P 1'
#
loop_
_entity.id
_entity.type
_entity.pdbx_description
1 polymer ?
#
loop_
_entity_poly.entity_id
_entity_poly.type
_entity_poly.pdbx_seq_one_letter_code
_entity_poly.pdbx_strand_id
1 'polypeptide(L)'
;SRRSEQPAVARNALRSSRPDLAVIEAVCTHLGCVPTFRPTPGSPDIGAEWPGGFYCPCHGSKFDLAGRVFKNVPAPTNLTVPPYRFLSETALLIGVDPSA
;
A
#
# COMPACT_ATOMS: atom_id res chain seq x y z
N SER A 1 2.28 -1.72 9.69
CA SER A 1 3.31 -2.38 10.49
C SER A 1 4.39 -1.39 10.88
N ARG A 2 4.86 -1.41 12.14
CA ARG A 2 5.99 -0.57 12.63
C ARG A 2 7.33 -0.95 12.00
N ARG A 3 7.41 -2.14 11.37
CA ARG A 3 8.59 -2.63 10.63
C ARG A 3 8.67 -2.10 9.20
N SER A 4 7.69 -1.32 8.74
CA SER A 4 7.69 -0.83 7.35
C SER A 4 8.46 0.47 7.30
N GLU A 5 9.48 0.52 6.46
CA GLU A 5 10.16 1.77 6.11
C GLU A 5 9.28 2.58 5.15
N GLN A 6 9.22 3.90 5.36
CA GLN A 6 8.44 4.80 4.53
C GLN A 6 9.17 6.13 4.32
N PRO A 7 9.10 6.69 3.10
CA PRO A 7 9.56 8.05 2.82
C PRO A 7 8.90 9.06 3.76
N ALA A 8 9.60 10.15 4.06
CA ALA A 8 9.11 11.18 4.99
C ALA A 8 7.72 11.72 4.58
N VAL A 9 7.51 11.94 3.28
CA VAL A 9 6.24 12.41 2.70
C VAL A 9 5.06 11.46 2.91
N ALA A 10 5.33 10.18 3.21
CA ALA A 10 4.32 9.15 3.43
C ALA A 10 4.15 8.79 4.92
N ARG A 11 4.82 9.49 5.84
CA ARG A 11 4.66 9.29 7.30
C ARG A 11 3.43 10.00 7.85
N ASN A 12 2.28 9.77 7.22
CA ASN A 12 0.99 10.34 7.60
C ASN A 12 -0.13 9.29 7.45
N ALA A 13 -1.37 9.67 7.78
CA ALA A 13 -2.51 8.75 7.79
C ALA A 13 -2.84 8.16 6.41
N LEU A 14 -2.66 8.95 5.34
CA LEU A 14 -2.97 8.57 3.96
C LEU A 14 -1.81 7.84 3.28
N ARG A 15 -0.61 7.91 3.87
CA ARG A 15 0.64 7.39 3.30
C ARG A 15 0.93 7.98 1.91
N SER A 16 0.58 9.24 1.73
CA SER A 16 0.73 9.99 0.48
C SER A 16 1.08 11.45 0.74
N SER A 17 1.70 12.12 -0.23
CA SER A 17 1.98 13.56 -0.16
C SER A 17 0.77 14.42 -0.52
N ARG A 18 -0.23 13.82 -1.18
CA ARG A 18 -1.50 14.45 -1.57
C ARG A 18 -2.69 13.54 -1.20
N PRO A 19 -3.86 14.09 -0.90
CA PRO A 19 -5.01 13.29 -0.48
C PRO A 19 -5.69 12.50 -1.60
N ASP A 20 -5.48 12.88 -2.86
CA ASP A 20 -6.17 12.34 -4.04
C ASP A 20 -5.39 11.24 -4.77
N LEU A 21 -4.11 11.05 -4.46
CA LEU A 21 -3.23 10.10 -5.16
C LEU A 21 -2.45 9.22 -4.17
N ALA A 22 -2.51 7.90 -4.40
CA ALA A 22 -1.69 6.91 -3.71
C ALA A 22 -0.60 6.38 -4.65
N VAL A 23 0.65 6.35 -4.19
CA VAL A 23 1.79 5.77 -4.91
C VAL A 23 2.29 4.59 -4.09
N ILE A 24 2.05 3.37 -4.58
CA ILE A 24 2.29 2.13 -3.83
C ILE A 24 2.88 1.09 -4.79
N GLU A 25 3.92 0.39 -4.35
CA GLU A 25 4.44 -0.78 -5.06
C GLU A 25 3.47 -1.96 -4.88
N ALA A 26 2.93 -2.47 -5.98
CA ALA A 26 2.05 -3.64 -5.98
C ALA A 26 2.84 -4.96 -5.84
N VAL A 27 3.74 -5.02 -4.86
CA VAL A 27 4.58 -6.18 -4.55
C VAL A 27 4.27 -6.62 -3.11
N CYS A 28 3.67 -7.80 -2.97
CA CYS A 28 3.33 -8.34 -1.66
C CYS A 28 4.60 -8.57 -0.85
N THR A 29 4.64 -8.00 0.36
CA THR A 29 5.81 -8.07 1.24
C THR A 29 6.03 -9.43 1.89
N HIS A 30 5.15 -10.41 1.62
CA HIS A 30 5.39 -11.80 1.99
C HIS A 30 6.46 -12.43 1.08
N LEU A 31 6.12 -12.70 -0.19
CA LEU A 31 6.97 -13.41 -1.15
C LEU A 31 6.85 -12.83 -2.58
N GLY A 32 6.50 -11.55 -2.72
CA GLY A 32 6.64 -10.82 -3.99
C GLY A 32 5.50 -10.94 -5.00
N CYS A 33 4.45 -11.73 -4.75
CA CYS A 33 3.27 -11.77 -5.62
C CYS A 33 2.63 -10.38 -5.80
N VAL A 34 1.91 -10.15 -6.90
CA VAL A 34 1.14 -8.92 -7.12
C VAL A 34 -0.20 -8.99 -6.39
N PRO A 35 -0.49 -8.10 -5.41
CA PRO A 35 -1.80 -8.02 -4.79
C PRO A 35 -2.85 -7.48 -5.78
N THR A 36 -4.05 -8.05 -5.73
CA THR A 36 -5.22 -7.59 -6.49
C THR A 36 -5.92 -6.43 -5.78
N PHE A 37 -6.34 -5.42 -6.53
CA PHE A 37 -7.14 -4.32 -6.00
C PHE A 37 -8.60 -4.77 -5.82
N ARG A 38 -9.08 -4.74 -4.58
CA ARG A 38 -10.42 -5.18 -4.17
C ARG A 38 -11.00 -4.16 -3.18
N PRO A 39 -11.41 -2.96 -3.65
CA PRO A 39 -11.77 -1.84 -2.79
C PRO A 39 -13.13 -2.00 -2.08
N THR A 40 -13.98 -2.91 -2.58
CA THR A 40 -15.34 -3.08 -2.06
C THR A 40 -15.33 -3.89 -0.76
N PRO A 41 -15.96 -3.39 0.32
CA PRO A 41 -16.18 -4.15 1.54
C PRO A 41 -17.00 -5.43 1.31
N GLY A 42 -16.90 -6.38 2.23
CA GLY A 42 -17.84 -7.51 2.27
C GLY A 42 -17.56 -8.63 1.27
N SER A 43 -16.31 -8.77 0.80
CA SER A 43 -15.93 -9.79 -0.18
C SER A 43 -16.14 -11.21 0.40
N PRO A 44 -17.10 -12.01 -0.10
CA PRO A 44 -17.45 -13.30 0.52
C PRO A 44 -16.33 -14.34 0.48
N ASP A 45 -15.48 -14.28 -0.55
CA ASP A 45 -14.34 -15.14 -0.81
C ASP A 45 -13.11 -14.83 0.07
N ILE A 46 -13.07 -13.66 0.72
CA ILE A 46 -11.92 -13.19 1.53
C ILE A 46 -12.32 -13.03 3.01
N GLY A 47 -13.55 -12.61 3.26
CA GLY A 47 -14.12 -12.39 4.58
C GLY A 47 -15.01 -11.14 4.61
N ALA A 48 -16.25 -11.30 5.06
CA ALA A 48 -17.27 -10.26 5.08
C ALA A 48 -16.89 -9.01 5.91
N GLU A 49 -16.06 -9.20 6.95
CA GLU A 49 -15.59 -8.15 7.86
C GLU A 49 -14.46 -7.29 7.25
N TRP A 50 -13.86 -7.71 6.12
CA TRP A 50 -12.76 -6.96 5.52
C TRP A 50 -13.31 -5.74 4.74
N PRO A 51 -12.84 -4.52 5.04
CA PRO A 51 -13.37 -3.28 4.44
C PRO A 51 -12.91 -3.04 3.00
N GLY A 52 -12.14 -3.97 2.40
CA GLY A 52 -11.51 -3.79 1.10
C GLY A 52 -10.11 -3.16 1.17
N GLY A 53 -9.47 -3.12 0.01
CA GLY A 53 -8.09 -2.66 -0.17
C GLY A 53 -7.36 -3.50 -1.22
N PHE A 54 -6.24 -4.11 -0.83
CA PHE A 54 -5.47 -5.02 -1.67
C PHE A 54 -5.42 -6.42 -1.07
N TYR A 55 -5.64 -7.42 -1.92
CA TYR A 55 -5.65 -8.83 -1.53
C TYR A 55 -4.61 -9.61 -2.33
N CYS A 56 -3.70 -10.29 -1.64
CA CYS A 56 -2.70 -11.17 -2.24
C CYS A 56 -3.17 -12.64 -2.15
N PRO A 57 -3.62 -13.26 -3.27
CA PRO A 57 -4.23 -14.59 -3.24
C PRO A 57 -3.23 -15.72 -2.94
N CYS A 58 -1.92 -15.50 -3.12
CA CYS A 58 -0.89 -16.52 -2.92
C CYS A 58 -0.95 -17.14 -1.51
N HIS A 59 -1.17 -16.32 -0.47
CA HIS A 59 -1.20 -16.76 0.94
C HIS A 59 -2.21 -15.97 1.79
N GLY A 60 -3.19 -15.32 1.15
CA GLY A 60 -4.28 -14.62 1.84
C GLY A 60 -3.89 -13.33 2.57
N SER A 61 -2.79 -12.66 2.17
CA SER A 61 -2.42 -11.38 2.80
C SER A 61 -3.35 -10.24 2.38
N LYS A 62 -3.76 -9.44 3.37
CA LYS A 62 -4.72 -8.35 3.21
C LYS A 62 -4.06 -7.02 3.57
N PHE A 63 -4.34 -6.00 2.77
CA PHE A 63 -3.90 -4.63 2.98
C PHE A 63 -5.10 -3.69 2.80
N ASP A 64 -5.14 -2.57 3.52
CA ASP A 64 -6.17 -1.56 3.29
C ASP A 64 -5.86 -0.68 2.07
N LEU A 65 -6.69 0.32 1.78
CA LEU A 65 -6.51 1.23 0.65
C LEU A 65 -5.24 2.10 0.73
N ALA A 66 -4.70 2.32 1.93
CA ALA A 66 -3.41 2.98 2.10
C ALA A 66 -2.25 1.96 2.03
N GLY A 67 -2.50 0.69 1.70
CA GLY A 67 -1.51 -0.38 1.65
C GLY A 67 -1.02 -0.84 3.03
N ARG A 68 -1.73 -0.54 4.11
CA ARG A 68 -1.36 -1.01 5.45
C ARG A 68 -1.77 -2.46 5.61
N VAL A 69 -0.82 -3.30 6.04
CA VAL A 69 -1.07 -4.72 6.25
C VAL A 69 -1.97 -4.95 7.47
N PHE A 70 -2.94 -5.85 7.33
CA PHE A 70 -3.77 -6.29 8.44
C PHE A 70 -2.99 -7.19 9.41
N LYS A 71 -3.49 -7.38 10.63
CA LYS A 71 -2.91 -8.34 11.58
C LYS A 71 -3.24 -9.77 11.15
N ASN A 72 -2.47 -10.74 11.65
CA ASN A 72 -2.70 -12.18 11.48
C ASN A 72 -2.74 -12.64 10.00
N VAL A 73 -1.88 -12.04 9.16
CA VAL A 73 -1.64 -12.49 7.78
C VAL A 73 -0.14 -12.72 7.55
N PRO A 74 0.26 -13.49 6.53
CA PRO A 74 1.68 -13.81 6.30
C PRO A 74 2.58 -12.61 5.95
N ALA A 75 2.06 -11.60 5.26
CA ALA A 75 2.83 -10.39 4.93
C ALA A 75 3.32 -9.66 6.21
N PRO A 76 4.62 -9.41 6.37
CA PRO A 76 5.20 -8.87 7.59
C PRO A 76 5.10 -7.33 7.72
N THR A 77 4.95 -6.63 6.60
CA THR A 77 5.03 -5.17 6.49
C THR A 77 3.94 -4.61 5.58
N ASN A 78 3.71 -3.30 5.64
CA ASN A 78 2.83 -2.59 4.69
C ASN A 78 3.38 -2.70 3.25
N LEU A 79 2.54 -2.54 2.23
CA LEU A 79 3.02 -2.32 0.87
C LEU A 79 3.91 -1.08 0.83
N THR A 80 5.02 -1.17 0.10
CA THR A 80 6.03 -0.12 0.01
C THR A 80 5.44 1.12 -0.65
N VAL A 81 5.75 2.28 -0.09
CA VAL A 81 5.57 3.55 -0.80
C VAL A 81 6.96 3.92 -1.31
N PRO A 82 7.20 3.96 -2.63
CA PRO A 82 8.51 4.31 -3.15
C PRO A 82 8.82 5.78 -2.87
N PRO A 83 10.09 6.20 -2.90
CA PRO A 83 10.42 7.62 -2.91
C PRO A 83 9.90 8.26 -4.21
N TYR A 84 9.23 9.41 -4.10
CA TYR A 84 8.69 10.13 -5.26
C TYR A 84 8.57 11.63 -4.98
N ARG A 85 8.44 12.40 -6.06
CA ARG A 85 8.18 13.85 -6.03
C ARG A 85 7.30 14.25 -7.21
N PHE A 86 6.36 15.18 -6.98
CA PHE A 86 5.62 15.83 -8.05
C PHE A 86 6.48 16.91 -8.72
N LEU A 87 6.64 16.83 -10.04
CA LEU A 87 7.31 17.84 -10.86
C LEU A 87 6.34 18.95 -11.29
N SER A 88 5.05 18.62 -11.38
CA SER A 88 3.92 19.51 -11.63
C SER A 88 2.63 18.85 -11.12
N GLU A 89 1.47 19.48 -11.34
CA GLU A 89 0.16 18.89 -11.04
C GLU A 89 -0.14 17.58 -11.79
N THR A 90 0.55 17.33 -12.92
CA THR A 90 0.27 16.19 -13.82
C THR A 90 1.48 15.29 -14.04
N ALA A 91 2.63 15.60 -13.46
CA ALA A 91 3.86 14.84 -13.62
C ALA A 91 4.42 14.38 -12.27
N LEU A 92 4.60 13.07 -12.12
CA LEU A 92 5.18 12.42 -10.95
C LEU A 92 6.50 11.75 -11.35
N LEU A 93 7.55 12.00 -10.57
CA LEU A 93 8.84 11.32 -10.69
C LEU A 93 9.00 10.32 -9.54
N ILE A 94 9.26 9.06 -9.87
CA ILE A 94 9.48 7.96 -8.92
C ILE A 94 10.98 7.63 -8.87
N GLY A 95 11.51 7.33 -7.69
CA GLY A 95 12.92 6.95 -7.49
C GLY A 95 13.84 8.08 -7.04
N VAL A 96 13.30 9.26 -6.73
CA VAL A 96 14.07 10.41 -6.21
C VAL A 96 13.74 10.64 -4.73
N ASP A 97 14.77 10.86 -3.92
CA ASP A 97 14.55 11.24 -2.52
C ASP A 97 13.85 12.61 -2.47
N PRO A 98 12.63 12.71 -1.90
CA PRO A 98 11.92 13.98 -1.81
C PRO A 98 12.59 15.00 -0.86
N SER A 99 13.62 14.59 -0.10
CA SER A 99 14.44 15.49 0.73
C SER A 99 15.68 16.03 0.02
N ALA A 100 15.98 15.58 -1.21
CA ALA A 100 17.07 16.07 -2.05
C ALA A 100 16.67 17.28 -2.93
#